data_AF-A0A1M3K9A6-F1
#
_entry.id   AF-A0A1M3K9A6-F1
#
_cell.length_a   1.000
_cell.length_b   1.000
_cell.length_c   1.000
_cell.angle_alpha   90.00
_cell.angle_beta   90.00
_cell.angle_gamma   90.00
#
_symmetry.space_group_name_H-M   'P 1'
#
loop_
_entity.id
_entity.type
_entity.pdbx_description
1 polymer ?
#
loop_
_entity_poly.entity_id
_entity_poly.type
_entity_poly.pdbx_seq_one_letter_code
_entity_poly.pdbx_strand_id
1 'polypeptide(L)' 'MDLICVKMVAPFELRSISTDGEIAIPAGTSLLKMLLMTGAPLYALAMPVVVNGKQESKSYCLQDGDIVVFVMPFSGG' A
#
# COMPACT_ATOMS: atom_id res chain seq x y z
N MET A 1 5.19 -19.40 6.74
CA MET A 1 5.22 -17.92 6.66
C MET A 1 3.80 -17.48 6.79
N ASP A 2 3.47 -16.71 7.82
CA ASP A 2 2.10 -16.24 8.01
C ASP A 2 1.81 -15.15 6.98
N LEU A 3 0.66 -15.25 6.32
CA LEU A 3 0.17 -14.24 5.39
C LEU A 3 -0.77 -13.31 6.15
N ILE A 4 -0.69 -12.02 5.86
CA ILE A 4 -1.58 -10.98 6.34
C ILE A 4 -2.37 -10.41 5.16
N CYS A 5 -3.61 -10.02 5.42
CA CYS A 5 -4.46 -9.37 4.44
C CYS A 5 -4.51 -7.87 4.73
N VAL A 6 -4.20 -7.07 3.71
CA VAL A 6 -4.30 -5.62 3.80
C VAL A 6 -5.20 -5.09 2.70
N LYS A 7 -5.96 -4.05 3.02
CA LYS A 7 -6.82 -3.36 2.05
C LYS A 7 -6.07 -2.19 1.45
N MET A 8 -6.09 -2.07 0.14
CA MET A 8 -5.38 -1.04 -0.60
C MET A 8 -6.33 -0.19 -1.43
N VAL A 9 -6.17 1.12 -1.29
CA VAL A 9 -6.83 2.12 -2.13
C VAL A 9 -5.73 2.93 -2.81
N ALA A 10 -5.52 2.68 -4.09
CA ALA A 10 -4.52 3.34 -4.89
C ALA A 10 -5.13 3.86 -6.21
N PRO A 11 -4.66 5.00 -6.75
CA PRO A 11 -5.08 5.52 -8.04
C PRO A 11 -4.33 4.85 -9.22
N PHE A 12 -3.71 3.70 -8.99
CA PHE A 12 -2.92 2.96 -9.96
C PHE A 12 -3.16 1.46 -9.80
N GLU A 13 -2.91 0.71 -10.87
CA GLU A 13 -3.05 -0.74 -10.84
C GLU A 13 -1.92 -1.40 -10.05
N LEU A 14 -2.29 -2.40 -9.25
CA LEU A 14 -1.38 -3.23 -8.50
C LEU A 14 -1.54 -4.68 -8.94
N ARG A 15 -0.42 -5.37 -9.15
CA ARG A 15 -0.46 -6.80 -9.44
C ARG A 15 -0.91 -7.55 -8.18
N SER A 16 -1.78 -8.53 -8.37
CA SER A 16 -2.27 -9.41 -7.32
C SER A 16 -3.22 -8.77 -6.29
N ILE A 17 -3.83 -7.62 -6.61
CA ILE A 17 -4.94 -7.07 -5.82
C ILE A 17 -6.24 -7.79 -6.18
N SER A 18 -7.06 -8.12 -5.17
CA SER A 18 -8.39 -8.68 -5.37
C SER A 18 -9.36 -7.63 -5.92
N THR A 19 -10.53 -8.08 -6.40
CA THR A 19 -11.61 -7.19 -6.87
C THR A 19 -12.09 -6.22 -5.78
N ASP A 20 -11.94 -6.59 -4.50
CA ASP A 20 -12.33 -5.78 -3.34
C ASP A 20 -11.20 -4.85 -2.83
N GLY A 21 -10.06 -4.83 -3.53
CA GLY A 21 -8.90 -4.03 -3.16
C GLY A 21 -8.02 -4.68 -2.09
N GLU A 22 -8.17 -5.97 -1.81
CA GLU A 22 -7.41 -6.67 -0.78
C GLU A 22 -6.20 -7.38 -1.38
N ILE A 23 -5.11 -7.44 -0.63
CA ILE A 23 -3.90 -8.18 -1.01
C ILE A 23 -3.36 -8.98 0.16
N ALA A 24 -3.05 -10.25 -0.11
CA ALA A 24 -2.37 -11.13 0.83
C ALA A 24 -0.86 -11.02 0.65
N ILE A 25 -0.14 -10.63 1.70
CA ILE A 25 1.32 -10.47 1.71
C ILE A 25 1.94 -11.19 2.92
N PRO A 26 3.24 -11.54 2.88
CA PRO A 26 3.91 -12.11 4.05
C PRO A 26 3.90 -11.14 5.24
N ALA A 27 3.66 -11.66 6.44
CA ALA A 27 3.76 -10.90 7.67
C ALA A 27 5.16 -10.24 7.81
N GLY A 28 5.18 -9.02 8.36
CA GLY A 28 6.41 -8.22 8.48
C GLY A 28 6.90 -7.59 7.17
N THR A 29 6.09 -7.64 6.11
CA THR A 29 6.37 -6.89 4.88
C THR A 29 6.18 -5.40 5.12
N SER A 30 7.17 -4.59 4.73
CA SER A 30 7.05 -3.13 4.77
C SER A 30 6.31 -2.59 3.55
N LEU A 31 5.75 -1.38 3.66
CA LEU A 31 5.11 -0.68 2.54
C LEU A 31 6.00 -0.62 1.29
N LEU A 32 7.29 -0.30 1.46
CA LEU A 32 8.24 -0.27 0.35
C LEU A 32 8.37 -1.64 -0.33
N LYS A 33 8.54 -2.71 0.48
CA LYS A 33 8.70 -4.06 -0.05
C LYS A 33 7.43 -4.54 -0.75
N MET A 34 6.26 -4.24 -0.18
CA MET A 34 4.97 -4.50 -0.80
C MET A 34 4.88 -3.81 -2.17
N LEU A 35 5.19 -2.52 -2.28
CA LEU A 35 5.15 -1.78 -3.56
C LEU A 35 6.04 -2.41 -4.65
N LEU A 36 7.24 -2.86 -4.25
CA LEU A 36 8.15 -3.55 -5.16
C LEU A 36 7.61 -4.91 -5.60
N MET A 37 6.97 -5.65 -4.69
CA MET A 37 6.37 -6.96 -4.99
C MET A 37 5.13 -6.86 -5.89
N THR A 38 4.30 -5.84 -5.69
CA THR A 38 3.07 -5.63 -6.46
C THR A 38 3.29 -4.95 -7.81
N GLY A 39 4.55 -4.66 -8.16
CA GLY A 39 4.89 -3.98 -9.41
C GLY A 39 4.31 -2.57 -9.48
N ALA A 40 4.22 -1.88 -8.34
CA ALA A 40 3.72 -0.52 -8.31
C ALA A 40 4.59 0.40 -9.18
N PRO A 41 4.00 1.41 -9.85
CA PRO A 41 4.76 2.32 -10.68
C PRO A 41 5.75 3.13 -9.85
N LEU A 42 6.87 3.54 -10.47
CA LEU A 42 7.97 4.23 -9.76
C LEU A 42 7.51 5.50 -9.02
N TYR A 43 6.52 6.23 -9.56
CA TYR A 43 5.99 7.42 -8.90
C TYR A 43 5.26 7.13 -7.58
N ALA A 44 4.73 5.91 -7.39
CA ALA A 44 4.09 5.50 -6.13
C ALA A 44 5.07 5.49 -4.95
N LEU A 45 6.37 5.40 -5.21
CA LEU A 45 7.41 5.52 -4.19
C LEU A 45 7.47 6.93 -3.60
N ALA A 46 7.16 7.95 -4.38
CA ALA A 46 7.16 9.35 -3.94
C ALA A 46 5.81 9.80 -3.35
N MET A 47 4.75 9.02 -3.53
CA MET A 47 3.40 9.39 -3.05
C MET A 47 3.27 9.25 -1.53
N PRO A 48 2.59 10.20 -0.85
CA PRO A 48 2.17 10.04 0.54
C PRO A 48 1.27 8.82 0.72
N VAL A 49 1.46 8.12 1.84
CA VAL A 49 0.67 6.93 2.20
C VAL A 49 0.05 7.16 3.57
N VAL A 50 -1.23 6.85 3.66
CA VAL A 50 -1.99 6.88 4.91
C VAL A 50 -2.37 5.45 5.26
N VAL A 51 -1.98 4.99 6.44
CA VAL A 51 -2.37 3.69 7.00
C VAL A 51 -3.29 3.93 8.19
N ASN A 52 -4.48 3.35 8.19
CA ASN A 52 -5.47 3.48 9.26
C ASN A 52 -5.73 4.95 9.70
N GLY A 53 -5.74 5.87 8.72
CA GLY A 53 -5.97 7.30 8.96
C GLY A 53 -4.75 8.12 9.41
N LYS A 54 -3.57 7.52 9.54
CA LYS A 54 -2.32 8.23 9.85
C LYS A 54 -1.35 8.16 8.68
N GLN A 55 -0.67 9.28 8.40
CA GLN A 55 0.39 9.27 7.41
C GLN A 55 1.59 8.50 7.95
N GLU A 56 2.01 7.46 7.23
CA GLU A 56 3.09 6.57 7.64
C GLU A 56 4.26 6.61 6.66
N SER A 57 5.44 6.21 7.14
CA SER A 57 6.63 6.10 6.31
C SER A 57 6.61 4.84 5.44
N LYS A 58 7.39 4.82 4.36
CA LYS A 58 7.56 3.61 3.52
C LYS A 58 8.24 2.44 4.25
N SER A 59 8.89 2.73 5.39
CA SER A 59 9.48 1.72 6.27
C SER A 59 8.48 1.09 7.25
N TYR A 60 7.24 1.59 7.31
CA TYR A 60 6.18 1.02 8.13
C TYR A 60 5.95 -0.46 7.77
N CYS A 61 5.91 -1.31 8.80
CA CYS A 61 5.60 -2.72 8.68
C CYS A 61 4.10 -2.92 8.72
N LEU A 62 3.56 -3.49 7.65
CA LEU A 62 2.13 -3.75 7.52
C LEU A 62 1.68 -4.83 8.51
N GLN A 63 0.48 -4.63 9.03
CA GLN A 63 -0.21 -5.52 9.94
C GLN A 63 -1.48 -6.06 9.29
N ASP A 64 -1.97 -7.18 9.82
CA ASP A 64 -3.21 -7.78 9.33
C ASP A 64 -4.40 -6.85 9.58
N GLY A 65 -5.21 -6.63 8.54
CA GLY A 65 -6.35 -5.72 8.55
C GLY A 65 -6.01 -4.25 8.27
N ASP A 66 -4.75 -3.90 7.99
CA ASP A 66 -4.38 -2.51 7.67
C ASP A 66 -5.08 -2.00 6.40
N ILE A 67 -5.54 -0.75 6.47
CA ILE A 67 -6.08 -0.02 5.32
C ILE A 67 -5.04 0.99 4.84
N VAL A 68 -4.49 0.73 3.67
CA VAL A 68 -3.45 1.54 3.02
C VAL A 68 -4.06 2.39 1.91
N VAL A 69 -3.93 3.70 2.04
CA VAL A 69 -4.45 4.68 1.07
C VAL A 69 -3.31 5.50 0.49
N PHE A 70 -3.20 5.54 -0.83
CA PHE A 70 -2.26 6.40 -1.54
C PHE A 70 -2.92 7.72 -1.88
N VAL A 71 -2.34 8.82 -1.37
CA VAL A 71 -2.89 10.16 -1.57
C VAL A 71 -2.20 10.78 -2.79
N MET A 72 -3.00 11.15 -3.78
CA MET A 72 -2.51 11.96 -4.91
C MET A 72 -2.25 13.39 -4.41
N PRO A 73 -1.09 13.98 -4.71
CA PRO A 73 -0.90 15.40 -4.49
C PRO A 73 -1.89 16.13 -5.40
N PHE A 74 -2.93 16.72 -4.82
CA PHE A 74 -3.79 17.63 -5.55
C PHE A 74 -2.98 18.91 -5.83
N SER A 75 -2.57 19.12 -7.07
CA SER A 75 -2.20 20.46 -7.53
C SER A 75 -3.49 21.29 -7.59
N GLY A 76 -3.80 21.98 -6.50
CA GLY A 76 -4.78 23.07 -6.55
C GLY A 76 -4.28 24.14 -7.53
N GLY A 77 -5.14 24.52 -8.47
CA GLY A 77 -4.86 25.56 -9.47
C GLY A 77 -4.87 26.97 -8.90
#